data_AF-A0A2K3JT30-F1
#
_entry.id   AF-A0A2K3JT30-F1
#
_cell.length_a   1.000
_cell.length_b   1.000
_cell.length_c   1.000
_cell.angle_alpha   90.00
_cell.angle_beta   90.00
_cell.angle_gamma   90.00
#
_symmetry.space_group_name_H-M   'P 1'
#
loop_
_entity.id
_entity.type
_entity.pdbx_description
1 polymer ?
#
loop_
_entity_poly.entity_id
_entity_poly.type
_entity_poly.pdbx_seq_one_letter_code
_entity_poly.pdbx_strand_id
1 'polypeptide(L)'
;MELEIEQLRGALQVMNHIGDTDLEEKKKLEAIKMDLKEKEEELKDVEDLQQTLVVQERKTNDELQDARKTLTSWIGCPNARAIISVKMMGKLDIKPFEEAAERKLSDDVNMKAATKTKLSSEVKLKAIEWCSQWEEYLKDPSWHPFKIVIDKEGNSK
;
A
#
# COMPACT_ATOMS: atom_id res chain seq x y z
N MET A 1 -1.25 -30.06 -15.07
CA MET A 1 -2.63 -30.57 -15.08
C MET A 1 -3.32 -30.21 -16.39
N GLU A 2 -3.52 -28.93 -16.72
CA GLU A 2 -4.13 -28.53 -18.01
C GLU A 2 -3.43 -29.11 -19.25
N LEU A 3 -2.11 -28.97 -19.35
CA LEU A 3 -1.34 -29.54 -20.47
C LEU A 3 -1.42 -31.08 -20.54
N GLU A 4 -1.57 -31.74 -19.40
CA GLU A 4 -1.70 -33.20 -19.31
C GLU A 4 -3.09 -33.67 -19.74
N ILE A 5 -4.14 -32.94 -19.36
CA ILE A 5 -5.52 -33.13 -19.84
C ILE A 5 -5.59 -32.96 -21.36
N GLU A 6 -4.95 -31.93 -21.91
CA GLU A 6 -4.90 -31.73 -23.37
C GLU A 6 -4.12 -32.84 -24.10
N GLN A 7 -3.04 -33.35 -23.51
CA GLN A 7 -2.32 -34.51 -24.04
C GLN A 7 -3.19 -35.78 -24.04
N LEU A 8 -3.94 -36.03 -22.95
CA LEU A 8 -4.86 -37.17 -22.85
C LEU A 8 -6.04 -37.05 -23.84
N ARG A 9 -6.60 -35.84 -24.02
CA ARG A 9 -7.61 -35.56 -25.06
C ARG A 9 -7.07 -35.86 -26.46
N GLY A 10 -5.86 -35.41 -26.77
CA GLY A 10 -5.19 -35.69 -28.04
C GLY A 10 -4.95 -37.20 -28.25
N ALA A 11 -4.45 -37.90 -27.24
CA ALA A 11 -4.21 -39.35 -27.31
C ALA A 11 -5.52 -40.14 -27.55
N LEU A 12 -6.60 -39.75 -26.86
CA LEU A 12 -7.93 -40.33 -27.02
C LEU A 12 -8.51 -40.08 -28.42
N GLN A 13 -8.30 -38.88 -28.97
CA GLN A 13 -8.75 -38.54 -30.33
C GLN A 13 -8.03 -39.36 -31.40
N VAL A 14 -6.72 -39.61 -31.24
CA VAL A 14 -5.93 -40.45 -32.15
C VAL A 14 -6.40 -41.91 -32.11
N MET A 15 -6.59 -42.48 -30.91
CA MET A 15 -7.04 -43.88 -30.79
C MET A 15 -8.45 -44.12 -31.36
N ASN A 16 -9.37 -43.16 -31.28
CA ASN A 16 -10.71 -43.29 -31.85
C ASN A 16 -10.73 -43.38 -33.39
N HIS A 17 -9.68 -42.93 -34.08
CA HIS A 17 -9.59 -42.98 -35.55
C HIS A 17 -9.06 -44.32 -36.09
N ILE A 18 -8.54 -45.19 -35.22
CA ILE A 18 -8.00 -46.50 -35.60
C ILE A 18 -9.15 -47.53 -35.54
N GLY A 19 -9.84 -47.71 -36.67
CA GLY A 19 -11.13 -48.41 -36.76
C GLY A 19 -11.14 -49.93 -36.59
N ASP A 20 -10.00 -50.59 -36.33
CA ASP A 20 -9.94 -52.05 -36.07
C ASP A 20 -9.13 -52.30 -34.79
N THR A 21 -9.82 -52.17 -33.66
CA THR A 21 -9.22 -52.09 -32.32
C THR A 21 -9.27 -53.44 -31.62
N ASP A 22 -8.09 -54.00 -31.29
CA ASP A 22 -7.97 -55.25 -30.53
C ASP A 22 -8.52 -55.08 -29.08
N LEU A 23 -8.86 -56.18 -28.41
CA LEU A 23 -9.44 -56.15 -27.05
C LEU A 23 -8.55 -55.39 -26.05
N GLU A 24 -7.24 -55.46 -26.24
CA GLU A 24 -6.25 -54.78 -25.42
C GLU A 24 -6.20 -53.26 -25.65
N GLU A 25 -6.43 -52.81 -26.88
CA GLU A 25 -6.52 -51.39 -27.23
C GLU A 25 -7.83 -50.76 -26.72
N LYS A 26 -8.93 -51.52 -26.71
CA LYS A 26 -10.19 -51.08 -26.07
C LYS A 26 -10.02 -50.85 -24.56
N LYS A 27 -9.27 -51.71 -23.87
CA LYS A 27 -8.97 -51.52 -22.44
C LYS A 27 -8.14 -50.26 -22.19
N LYS A 28 -7.13 -50.00 -23.04
CA LYS A 28 -6.31 -48.76 -22.95
C LYS A 28 -7.15 -47.51 -23.20
N LEU A 29 -8.07 -47.55 -24.15
CA LEU A 29 -8.99 -46.45 -24.43
C LEU A 29 -9.87 -46.12 -23.22
N GLU A 30 -10.46 -47.12 -22.58
CA GLU A 30 -11.27 -46.93 -21.37
C GLU A 30 -10.44 -46.43 -20.19
N ALA A 31 -9.18 -46.87 -20.04
CA ALA A 31 -8.28 -46.35 -19.02
C ALA A 31 -7.99 -44.85 -19.24
N ILE A 32 -7.67 -44.43 -20.47
CA ILE A 32 -7.42 -43.02 -20.81
C ILE A 32 -8.68 -42.18 -20.58
N LYS A 33 -9.88 -42.68 -20.92
CA LYS A 33 -11.14 -41.97 -20.64
C LYS A 33 -11.35 -41.72 -19.14
N MET A 34 -11.06 -42.73 -18.32
CA MET A 34 -11.27 -42.66 -16.88
C MET A 34 -10.28 -41.68 -16.24
N ASP A 35 -9.00 -41.77 -16.59
CA ASP A 35 -7.94 -40.84 -16.12
C ASP A 35 -8.21 -39.40 -16.58
N LEU A 36 -8.65 -39.22 -17.83
CA LEU A 36 -9.04 -37.90 -18.34
C LEU A 36 -10.20 -37.31 -17.52
N LYS A 37 -11.23 -38.11 -17.24
CA LYS A 37 -12.39 -37.66 -16.45
C LYS A 37 -12.00 -37.29 -15.01
N GLU A 38 -11.16 -38.10 -14.37
CA GLU A 38 -10.66 -37.85 -13.02
C GLU A 38 -9.88 -36.53 -12.97
N LYS A 39 -8.93 -36.32 -13.89
CA LYS A 39 -8.16 -35.07 -13.94
C LYS A 39 -9.00 -33.85 -14.30
N GLU A 40 -10.01 -33.99 -15.15
CA GLU A 40 -10.95 -32.90 -15.46
C GLU A 40 -11.80 -32.50 -14.24
N GLU A 41 -12.23 -33.48 -13.44
CA GLU A 41 -12.94 -33.25 -12.17
C GLU A 41 -12.03 -32.59 -11.12
N GLU A 42 -10.81 -33.10 -10.95
CA GLU A 42 -9.81 -32.49 -10.07
C GLU A 42 -9.47 -31.05 -10.46
N LEU A 43 -9.28 -30.78 -11.76
CA LEU A 43 -9.00 -29.43 -12.24
C LEU A 43 -10.13 -28.48 -11.88
N LYS A 44 -11.38 -28.92 -12.11
CA LYS A 44 -12.57 -28.13 -11.78
C LYS A 44 -12.66 -27.85 -10.28
N ASP A 45 -12.42 -28.84 -9.43
CA ASP A 45 -12.45 -28.67 -7.98
C ASP A 45 -11.39 -27.65 -7.51
N VAL A 46 -10.19 -27.68 -8.11
CA VAL A 46 -9.14 -26.70 -7.83
C VAL A 46 -9.54 -25.29 -8.30
N GLU A 47 -10.15 -25.16 -9.48
CA GLU A 47 -10.63 -23.87 -10.01
C GLU A 47 -11.75 -23.28 -9.13
N ASP A 48 -12.71 -24.11 -8.71
CA ASP A 48 -13.81 -23.73 -7.82
C ASP A 48 -13.28 -23.30 -6.44
N LEU A 49 -12.30 -24.02 -5.90
CA LEU A 49 -11.63 -23.64 -4.66
C LEU A 49 -10.87 -22.33 -4.82
N GLN A 50 -10.13 -22.15 -5.92
CA GLN A 50 -9.40 -20.91 -6.20
C GLN A 50 -10.36 -19.72 -6.28
N GLN A 51 -11.48 -19.85 -6.98
CA GLN A 51 -12.49 -18.79 -7.06
C GLN A 51 -13.04 -18.45 -5.68
N THR A 52 -13.34 -19.46 -4.86
CA THR A 52 -13.82 -19.29 -3.49
C THR A 52 -12.81 -18.52 -2.63
N LEU A 53 -11.53 -18.91 -2.69
CA LEU A 53 -10.45 -18.25 -1.94
C LEU A 53 -10.26 -16.79 -2.38
N VAL A 54 -10.32 -16.50 -3.68
CA VAL A 54 -10.23 -15.13 -4.20
C VAL A 54 -11.37 -14.25 -3.67
N VAL A 55 -12.60 -14.78 -3.64
CA VAL A 55 -13.76 -14.04 -3.10
C VAL A 55 -13.57 -13.78 -1.60
N GLN A 56 -13.12 -14.78 -0.85
CA GLN A 56 -12.89 -14.65 0.59
C GLN A 56 -11.78 -13.65 0.91
N GLU A 57 -10.65 -13.72 0.20
CA GLU A 57 -9.52 -12.81 0.35
C GLU A 57 -9.98 -11.36 0.16
N ARG A 58 -10.66 -11.07 -0.97
CA ARG A 58 -11.17 -9.73 -1.27
C ARG A 58 -12.06 -9.20 -0.15
N LYS A 59 -13.01 -10.03 0.32
CA LYS A 59 -13.91 -9.66 1.41
C LYS A 59 -13.13 -9.33 2.69
N THR A 60 -12.19 -10.18 3.09
CA THR A 60 -11.39 -9.94 4.31
C THR A 60 -10.48 -8.71 4.19
N ASN A 61 -9.93 -8.46 3.00
CA ASN A 61 -9.12 -7.27 2.72
C ASN A 61 -9.97 -6.00 2.77
N ASP A 62 -11.19 -6.02 2.22
CA ASP A 62 -12.12 -4.89 2.31
C ASP A 62 -12.47 -4.55 3.76
N GLU A 63 -12.78 -5.56 4.58
CA GLU A 63 -13.03 -5.41 6.02
C GLU A 63 -11.81 -4.83 6.75
N LEU A 64 -10.61 -5.32 6.46
CA LEU A 64 -9.36 -4.83 7.03
C LEU A 64 -9.08 -3.37 6.64
N GLN A 65 -9.29 -3.02 5.37
CA GLN A 65 -9.11 -1.66 4.89
C GLN A 65 -10.10 -0.70 5.52
N ASP A 66 -11.36 -1.10 5.70
CA ASP A 66 -12.38 -0.28 6.35
C ASP A 66 -12.06 -0.07 7.84
N ALA A 67 -11.65 -1.11 8.56
CA ALA A 67 -11.19 -1.01 9.94
C ALA A 67 -9.99 -0.05 10.07
N ARG A 68 -9.01 -0.15 9.16
CA ARG A 68 -7.85 0.76 9.11
C ARG A 68 -8.26 2.21 8.85
N LYS A 69 -9.16 2.45 7.89
CA LYS A 69 -9.68 3.79 7.57
C LYS A 69 -10.40 4.39 8.78
N THR A 70 -11.26 3.61 9.43
CA THR A 70 -11.99 4.01 10.63
C THR A 70 -11.06 4.38 11.78
N LEU A 71 -10.05 3.54 12.05
CA LEU A 71 -9.02 3.83 13.06
C LEU A 71 -8.24 5.10 12.73
N THR A 72 -7.83 5.27 11.48
CA THR A 72 -7.09 6.47 11.04
C THR A 72 -7.93 7.73 11.19
N SER A 73 -9.23 7.66 10.84
CA SER A 73 -10.18 8.76 11.03
C SER A 73 -10.36 9.13 12.50
N TRP A 74 -10.56 8.11 13.36
CA TRP A 74 -10.70 8.32 14.81
C TRP A 74 -9.43 8.95 15.42
N ILE A 75 -8.26 8.46 15.03
CA ILE A 75 -6.96 9.02 15.44
C ILE A 75 -6.77 10.46 14.91
N GLY A 76 -7.20 10.72 13.68
CA GLY A 76 -7.11 12.02 13.02
C GLY A 76 -7.96 13.12 13.66
N CYS A 77 -8.90 12.74 14.53
CA CYS A 77 -9.68 13.62 15.40
C CYS A 77 -9.21 13.52 16.86
N PRO A 78 -7.96 13.93 17.19
CA PRO A 78 -7.49 13.85 18.56
C PRO A 78 -8.32 14.79 19.44
N ASN A 79 -8.92 14.23 20.50
CA ASN A 79 -9.51 15.04 21.56
C ASN A 79 -8.42 15.93 22.17
N ALA A 80 -8.58 17.25 22.06
CA ALA A 80 -7.59 18.26 22.49
C ALA A 80 -7.25 18.24 24.00
N ARG A 81 -7.79 17.30 24.78
CA ARG A 81 -7.69 17.22 26.25
C ARG A 81 -7.28 15.82 26.77
N ALA A 82 -6.79 14.92 25.92
CA ALA A 82 -6.34 13.60 26.37
C ALA A 82 -4.90 13.64 26.91
N ILE A 83 -4.64 12.97 28.04
CA ILE A 83 -3.30 12.82 28.64
C ILE A 83 -2.37 11.98 27.75
N ILE A 84 -2.95 11.03 26.99
CA ILE A 84 -2.27 10.24 25.97
C ILE A 84 -2.91 10.58 24.63
N SER A 85 -2.11 11.02 23.67
CA SER A 85 -2.55 11.36 22.31
C SER A 85 -1.75 10.57 21.27
N VAL A 86 -2.35 10.39 20.09
CA VAL A 86 -1.68 9.76 18.96
C VAL A 86 -1.01 10.85 18.13
N LYS A 87 0.32 10.76 17.97
CA LYS A 87 1.11 11.67 17.14
C LYS A 87 1.26 11.08 15.74
N MET A 88 0.81 11.81 14.72
CA MET A 88 0.97 11.41 13.32
C MET A 88 2.42 11.65 12.89
N MET A 89 3.11 10.60 12.45
CA MET A 89 4.45 10.72 11.88
C MET A 89 4.41 11.60 10.62
N GLY A 90 5.33 12.56 10.52
CA GLY A 90 5.40 13.50 9.39
C GLY A 90 4.43 14.68 9.44
N LYS A 91 3.45 14.71 10.35
CA LYS A 91 2.60 15.90 10.55
C LYS A 91 3.39 16.97 11.29
N LEU A 92 3.52 18.15 10.65
CA LEU A 92 4.21 19.29 11.24
C LEU A 92 3.27 20.08 12.17
N ASP A 93 3.84 20.57 13.28
CA ASP A 93 3.19 21.58 14.11
C ASP A 93 3.54 22.96 13.55
N ILE A 94 2.56 23.84 13.42
CA ILE A 94 2.73 25.18 12.88
C ILE A 94 3.42 26.12 13.89
N LYS A 95 3.32 25.85 15.19
CA LYS A 95 3.82 26.75 16.25
C LYS A 95 5.32 27.09 16.13
N PRO A 96 6.24 26.12 15.91
CA PRO A 96 7.66 26.44 15.73
C PRO A 96 7.92 27.36 14.52
N PHE A 97 7.09 27.26 13.46
CA PHE A 97 7.19 28.12 12.29
C PHE A 97 6.66 29.52 12.59
N GLU A 98 5.58 29.66 13.37
CA GLU A 98 5.09 30.96 13.85
C GLU A 98 6.16 31.67 14.68
N GLU A 99 6.79 30.97 15.63
CA GLU A 99 7.86 31.54 16.45
C GLU A 99 9.09 31.93 15.62
N ALA A 100 9.47 31.10 14.63
CA ALA A 100 10.58 31.40 13.74
C ALA A 100 10.29 32.61 12.85
N ALA A 101 9.08 32.72 12.33
CA ALA A 101 8.63 33.84 11.51
C ALA A 101 8.56 35.14 12.35
N GLU A 102 8.09 35.06 13.59
CA GLU A 102 8.03 36.20 14.51
C GLU A 102 9.42 36.75 14.83
N ARG A 103 10.40 35.88 15.11
CA ARG A 103 11.79 36.30 15.33
C ARG A 103 12.34 37.02 14.10
N LYS A 104 12.19 36.42 12.91
CA LYS A 104 12.70 36.98 11.65
C LYS A 104 12.11 38.35 11.30
N LEU A 105 10.81 38.53 11.53
CA LEU A 105 10.10 39.76 11.19
C LEU A 105 10.25 40.85 12.28
N SER A 106 10.48 40.46 13.54
CA SER A 106 10.74 41.41 14.62
C SER A 106 12.15 42.01 14.55
N ASP A 107 13.12 41.24 14.06
CA ASP A 107 14.49 41.74 13.82
C ASP A 107 14.52 42.85 12.74
N ASP A 108 13.52 42.88 11.84
CA ASP A 108 13.43 43.82 10.71
C ASP A 108 12.64 45.10 11.00
N VAL A 109 11.85 45.19 12.09
CA VAL A 109 10.87 46.28 12.27
C VAL A 109 10.84 46.87 13.70
N ASN A 110 11.00 48.21 13.81
CA ASN A 110 10.71 48.97 15.03
C ASN A 110 9.19 49.22 15.17
N MET A 111 8.56 48.68 16.21
CA MET A 111 7.12 48.44 16.20
C MET A 111 6.21 49.49 16.88
N LYS A 112 5.18 49.96 16.14
CA LYS A 112 3.98 50.68 16.65
C LYS A 112 2.74 49.76 16.62
N ALA A 113 1.67 50.11 17.32
CA ALA A 113 0.48 49.26 17.52
C ALA A 113 -0.23 48.82 16.21
N ALA A 114 -0.44 49.73 15.24
CA ALA A 114 -1.02 49.36 13.93
C ALA A 114 -0.09 48.45 13.11
N THR A 115 1.22 48.61 13.27
CA THR A 115 2.26 47.78 12.65
C THR A 115 2.26 46.38 13.27
N LYS A 116 2.00 46.25 14.58
CA LYS A 116 1.93 44.97 15.30
C LYS A 116 0.83 44.04 14.79
N THR A 117 -0.37 44.57 14.51
CA THR A 117 -1.47 43.75 13.97
C THR A 117 -1.16 43.23 12.57
N LYS A 118 -0.59 44.09 11.70
CA LYS A 118 -0.19 43.71 10.33
C LYS A 118 0.95 42.68 10.35
N LEU A 119 1.92 42.85 11.25
CA LEU A 119 2.99 41.88 11.44
C LEU A 119 2.44 40.53 11.90
N SER A 120 1.48 40.49 12.83
CA SER A 120 0.88 39.23 13.27
C SER A 120 0.24 38.45 12.12
N SER A 121 -0.43 39.13 11.18
CA SER A 121 -0.94 38.47 9.97
C SER A 121 0.18 37.99 9.04
N GLU A 122 1.25 38.77 8.88
CA GLU A 122 2.39 38.42 8.03
C GLU A 122 3.19 37.24 8.59
N VAL A 123 3.41 37.21 9.90
CA VAL A 123 4.02 36.09 10.64
C VAL A 123 3.24 34.80 10.38
N LYS A 124 1.92 34.83 10.50
CA LYS A 124 1.08 33.64 10.26
C LYS A 124 1.16 33.15 8.82
N LEU A 125 1.09 34.06 7.84
CA LEU A 125 1.21 33.69 6.43
C LEU A 125 2.58 33.07 6.13
N LYS A 126 3.65 33.65 6.67
CA LYS A 126 5.02 33.13 6.50
C LYS A 126 5.21 31.76 7.16
N ALA A 127 4.63 31.59 8.35
CA ALA A 127 4.66 30.31 9.05
C ALA A 127 3.95 29.22 8.24
N ILE A 128 2.77 29.52 7.69
CA ILE A 128 2.01 28.57 6.84
C ILE A 128 2.83 28.24 5.59
N GLU A 129 3.38 29.24 4.92
CA GLU A 129 4.22 29.07 3.73
C GLU A 129 5.40 28.12 4.01
N TRP A 130 6.17 28.37 5.07
CA TRP A 130 7.31 27.52 5.44
C TRP A 130 6.90 26.13 5.89
N CYS A 131 5.82 26.01 6.65
CA CYS A 131 5.29 24.71 7.08
C CYS A 131 4.90 23.87 5.86
N SER A 132 4.18 24.44 4.89
CA SER A 132 3.81 23.72 3.66
C SER A 132 5.01 23.35 2.80
N GLN A 133 6.05 24.18 2.73
CA GLN A 133 7.30 23.82 2.05
C GLN A 133 7.97 22.60 2.70
N TRP A 134 8.01 22.57 4.03
CA TRP A 134 8.56 21.42 4.77
C TRP A 134 7.71 20.17 4.61
N GLU A 135 6.38 20.29 4.59
CA GLU A 135 5.48 19.16 4.31
C GLU A 135 5.76 18.55 2.94
N GLU A 136 6.05 19.37 1.92
CA GLU A 136 6.41 18.89 0.59
C GLU A 136 7.77 18.19 0.61
N TYR A 137 8.77 18.76 1.27
CA TYR A 137 10.09 18.15 1.34
C TYR A 137 10.09 16.82 2.10
N LEU A 138 9.26 16.67 3.14
CA LEU A 138 9.11 15.42 3.88
C LEU A 138 8.53 14.27 3.05
N LYS A 139 7.91 14.56 1.89
CA LYS A 139 7.45 13.52 0.97
C LYS A 139 8.58 12.87 0.20
N ASP A 140 9.72 13.54 0.06
CA ASP A 140 10.91 13.00 -0.60
C ASP A 140 11.78 12.22 0.41
N PRO A 141 11.92 10.89 0.28
CA PRO A 141 12.77 10.09 1.16
C PRO A 141 14.25 10.47 1.10
N SER A 142 14.68 11.16 0.02
CA SER A 142 16.05 11.62 -0.17
C SER A 142 16.32 12.98 0.47
N TRP A 143 15.30 13.62 1.04
CA TRP A 143 15.46 14.92 1.69
C TRP A 143 15.96 14.77 3.13
N HIS A 144 17.09 15.41 3.42
CA HIS A 144 17.75 15.35 4.73
C HIS A 144 17.92 16.78 5.27
N PRO A 145 17.07 17.24 6.22
CA PRO A 145 17.11 18.61 6.75
C PRO A 145 18.28 18.87 7.71
N PHE A 146 19.21 17.93 7.86
CA PHE A 146 20.41 18.04 8.67
C PHE A 146 21.63 17.68 7.82
N LYS A 147 22.75 18.34 8.12
CA LYS A 147 24.04 18.00 7.53
C LYS A 147 24.73 16.98 8.44
N ILE A 148 25.13 15.85 7.88
CA ILE A 148 26.01 14.91 8.56
C ILE A 148 27.42 15.51 8.51
N VAL A 149 27.94 15.90 9.68
CA VAL A 149 29.33 16.37 9.78
C VAL A 149 30.19 15.17 10.12
N ILE A 150 31.09 14.82 9.20
CA ILE A 150 32.06 13.75 9.40
C ILE A 150 33.34 14.36 9.96
N ASP A 151 33.91 13.75 10.99
CA ASP A 151 35.21 14.15 11.51
C ASP A 151 36.36 13.73 10.58
N LYS A 152 37.59 14.14 10.93
CA LYS A 152 38.78 13.84 10.11
C LYS A 152 39.11 12.34 10.04
N GLU A 153 38.48 11.53 10.90
CA GLU A 153 38.69 10.10 11.04
C GLU A 153 37.59 9.27 10.35
N GLY A 154 36.62 9.93 9.72
CA GLY A 154 35.56 9.28 8.95
C GLY A 154 34.31 8.91 9.76
N ASN A 155 34.21 9.36 11.01
CA ASN A 155 33.05 9.09 11.86
C ASN A 155 32.03 10.23 11.77
N SER A 156 30.74 9.87 11.66
CA SER A 156 29.62 10.80 11.76
C SER A 156 29.49 11.32 13.19
N LYS A 157 29.53 12.63 13.39
CA LYS A 157 29.26 13.30 14.67
C LYS A 157 27.77 13.60 14.88
#